data_AF-A0A1Q3AUL8-F1
#
_entry.id   AF-A0A1Q3AUL8-F1
#
_cell.length_a   1.000
_cell.length_b   1.000
_cell.length_c   1.000
_cell.angle_alpha   90.00
_cell.angle_beta   90.00
_cell.angle_gamma   90.00
#
_symmetry.space_group_name_H-M   'P 1'
#
loop_
_entity.id
_entity.type
_entity.pdbx_description
1 polymer ?
#
loop_
_entity_poly.entity_id
_entity_poly.type
_entity_poly.pdbx_seq_one_letter_code
_entity_poly.pdbx_strand_id
1 'polypeptide(L)'
;MQPLEPVGPLSTYLPKPSIEEPLKLELKELPSTLKYSFLGENQTLLVILSSDLIPRQQEKVIHLLEENKETIGWTMADIKGINPSICKHHINLIEGSKPSREP
;
A
#
# COMPACT_ATOMS: atom_id res chain seq x y z
N MET A 1 13.87 -37.55 -9.75
CA MET A 1 13.72 -36.11 -10.04
C MET A 1 12.23 -35.86 -10.20
N GLN A 2 11.61 -35.06 -9.34
CA GLN A 2 10.21 -34.67 -9.53
C GLN A 2 10.12 -33.77 -10.77
N PRO A 3 9.13 -33.97 -11.66
CA PRO A 3 8.90 -33.06 -12.77
C PRO A 3 8.57 -31.68 -12.23
N LEU A 4 9.16 -30.64 -12.82
CA LEU A 4 8.69 -29.26 -12.61
C LEU A 4 7.28 -29.17 -13.18
N GLU A 5 6.29 -29.01 -12.30
CA GLU A 5 4.89 -28.75 -12.68
C GLU A 5 4.84 -27.58 -13.68
N PRO A 6 4.03 -27.65 -14.75
CA PRO A 6 3.88 -26.55 -15.68
C PRO A 6 3.35 -25.33 -14.91
N VAL A 7 4.08 -24.21 -14.99
CA VAL A 7 3.58 -22.94 -14.49
C VAL A 7 2.32 -22.64 -15.29
N GLY A 8 1.15 -22.80 -14.66
CA GLY A 8 -0.13 -22.41 -15.25
C GLY A 8 -0.09 -20.96 -15.75
N PRO A 9 -1.03 -20.53 -16.60
CA PRO A 9 -1.01 -19.18 -17.17
C PRO A 9 -0.80 -18.17 -16.03
N LEU A 10 0.28 -17.40 -16.13
CA LEU A 10 0.61 -16.34 -15.17
C LEU A 10 -0.65 -15.52 -14.99
N SER A 11 -1.23 -15.58 -13.80
CA SER A 11 -2.46 -14.88 -13.43
C SER A 11 -2.47 -13.48 -14.04
N THR A 12 -3.29 -13.28 -15.07
CA THR A 12 -3.40 -12.05 -15.86
C THR A 12 -4.10 -10.91 -15.09
N TYR A 13 -4.33 -11.08 -13.79
CA TYR A 13 -4.85 -10.04 -12.92
C TYR A 13 -3.72 -9.08 -12.56
N LEU A 14 -3.41 -8.18 -13.48
CA LEU A 14 -2.68 -6.97 -13.12
C LEU A 14 -3.56 -6.20 -12.12
N PRO A 15 -3.05 -5.95 -10.90
CA PRO A 15 -3.77 -5.11 -9.95
C PRO A 15 -3.92 -3.72 -10.57
N LYS A 16 -5.12 -3.12 -10.43
CA LYS A 16 -5.36 -1.76 -10.91
C LYS A 16 -4.76 -0.74 -9.94
N PRO A 17 -4.35 0.45 -10.42
CA PRO A 17 -3.96 1.57 -9.57
C PRO A 17 -5.07 1.95 -8.58
N SER A 18 -4.67 2.41 -7.40
CA SER A 18 -5.61 2.74 -6.31
C SER A 18 -6.45 3.99 -6.58
N ILE A 19 -6.02 4.78 -7.57
CA ILE A 19 -6.77 5.92 -8.09
C ILE A 19 -8.00 5.45 -8.90
N GLU A 20 -7.91 4.29 -9.56
CA GLU A 20 -9.00 3.73 -10.36
C GLU A 20 -9.93 2.85 -9.53
N GLU A 21 -9.39 2.08 -8.59
CA GLU A 21 -10.14 1.14 -7.77
C GLU A 21 -9.88 1.37 -6.27
N PRO A 22 -10.92 1.65 -5.46
CA PRO A 22 -10.78 1.86 -4.02
C PRO A 22 -10.13 0.67 -3.33
N LEU A 23 -9.18 0.91 -2.42
CA LEU A 23 -8.68 -0.18 -1.59
C LEU A 23 -9.71 -0.57 -0.54
N LYS A 24 -9.93 -1.88 -0.43
CA LYS A 24 -10.53 -2.47 0.77
C LYS A 24 -9.47 -2.52 1.88
N LEU A 25 -9.47 -1.49 2.74
CA LEU A 25 -8.52 -1.36 3.84
C LEU A 25 -9.12 -1.86 5.15
N GLU A 26 -8.37 -2.71 5.86
CA GLU A 26 -8.61 -2.97 7.29
C GLU A 26 -7.79 -1.95 8.10
N LEU A 27 -8.46 -0.93 8.62
CA LEU A 27 -7.81 0.10 9.43
C LEU A 27 -7.39 -0.47 10.78
N LYS A 28 -6.17 -0.15 11.19
CA LYS A 28 -5.65 -0.51 12.52
C LYS A 28 -5.87 0.65 13.48
N GLU A 29 -5.83 0.35 14.77
CA GLU A 29 -5.77 1.41 15.76
C GLU A 29 -4.48 2.21 15.60
N LEU A 30 -4.62 3.54 15.61
CA LEU A 30 -3.49 4.47 15.54
C LEU A 30 -3.17 5.02 16.93
N PRO A 31 -1.90 5.38 17.19
CA PRO A 31 -1.56 6.24 18.32
C PRO A 31 -2.35 7.55 18.28
N SER A 32 -2.66 8.14 19.44
CA SER A 32 -3.44 9.38 19.54
C SER A 32 -2.81 10.58 18.80
N THR A 33 -1.50 10.55 18.56
CA THR A 33 -0.76 11.57 17.82
C THR A 33 -0.98 11.51 16.30
N LEU A 34 -1.68 10.48 15.79
CA LEU A 34 -1.95 10.28 14.37
C LEU A 34 -3.45 10.14 14.10
N LYS A 35 -3.86 10.53 12.89
CA LYS A 35 -5.23 10.40 12.40
C LYS A 35 -5.27 9.96 10.95
N TYR A 36 -6.32 9.24 10.59
CA TYR A 36 -6.64 8.93 9.22
C TYR A 36 -7.31 10.13 8.54
N SER A 37 -6.96 10.35 7.27
CA SER A 37 -7.65 11.25 6.36
C SER A 37 -7.72 10.58 5.00
N PHE A 38 -8.70 10.97 4.19
CA PHE A 38 -8.87 10.42 2.85
C PHE A 38 -8.74 11.52 1.80
N LEU A 39 -8.14 11.16 0.68
CA LEU A 39 -7.91 11.98 -0.51
C LEU A 39 -8.67 11.38 -1.70
N GLY A 40 -8.79 12.15 -2.77
CA GLY A 40 -9.44 11.74 -4.00
C GLY A 40 -10.98 11.67 -3.94
N GLU A 41 -11.58 11.44 -5.11
CA GLU A 41 -13.02 11.24 -5.22
C GLU A 41 -13.42 9.94 -4.50
N ASN A 42 -14.55 9.96 -3.79
CA ASN A 42 -15.06 8.82 -3.01
C ASN A 42 -14.17 8.33 -1.86
N GLN A 43 -13.22 9.15 -1.37
CA GLN A 43 -12.39 8.84 -0.19
C GLN A 43 -11.58 7.53 -0.36
N THR A 44 -11.07 7.27 -1.56
CA THR A 44 -10.41 6.00 -1.88
C THR A 44 -8.94 5.96 -1.46
N LEU A 45 -8.31 7.12 -1.28
CA LEU A 45 -6.88 7.24 -1.02
C LEU A 45 -6.61 7.62 0.44
N LEU A 46 -6.23 6.65 1.26
CA LEU A 46 -6.01 6.85 2.70
C LEU A 46 -4.61 7.42 2.99
N VAL A 47 -4.56 8.54 3.72
CA VAL A 47 -3.33 9.09 4.31
C VAL A 47 -3.39 9.09 5.84
N ILE A 48 -2.22 9.03 6.47
CA ILE A 48 -2.07 9.19 7.92
C ILE A 48 -1.38 10.53 8.17
N LEU A 49 -2.04 11.39 8.95
CA LEU A 49 -1.55 12.72 9.30
C LEU A 49 -1.31 12.82 10.80
N SER A 50 -0.52 13.81 11.23
CA SER A 50 -0.44 14.15 12.65
C SER A 50 -1.76 14.74 13.14
N SER A 51 -2.21 14.29 14.30
CA SER A 51 -3.38 14.82 15.01
C SER A 51 -3.16 16.24 15.50
N ASP A 52 -1.90 16.64 15.73
CA ASP A 52 -1.51 17.93 16.31
C ASP A 52 -1.52 19.09 15.30
N LEU A 53 -1.80 18.81 14.02
CA LEU A 53 -1.91 19.84 12.99
C LEU A 53 -3.11 20.75 13.25
N ILE A 54 -2.85 22.06 13.32
CA ILE A 54 -3.94 23.05 13.37
C ILE A 54 -4.72 23.05 12.05
N PRO A 55 -6.00 23.49 12.03
CA PRO A 55 -6.86 23.38 10.85
C PRO A 55 -6.24 23.95 9.57
N ARG A 56 -5.60 25.12 9.64
CA ARG A 56 -4.93 25.75 8.49
C ARG A 56 -3.73 24.97 7.97
N GLN A 57 -2.99 24.28 8.84
CA GLN A 57 -1.87 23.44 8.41
C GLN A 57 -2.39 22.16 7.78
N GLN A 58 -3.41 21.55 8.39
CA GLN A 58 -4.06 20.36 7.86
C GLN A 58 -4.60 20.61 6.44
N GLU A 59 -5.30 21.72 6.23
CA GLU A 59 -5.84 22.08 4.90
C GLU A 59 -4.73 22.21 3.85
N LYS A 60 -3.62 22.89 4.18
CA LYS A 60 -2.46 23.01 3.28
C LYS A 60 -1.84 21.66 2.95
N VAL A 61 -1.71 20.78 3.94
CA VAL A 61 -1.15 19.43 3.74
C VAL A 61 -2.08 18.60 2.86
N ILE A 62 -3.39 18.63 3.10
CA ILE A 62 -4.37 17.92 2.28
C ILE A 62 -4.34 18.41 0.84
N HIS A 63 -4.33 19.73 0.63
CA HIS A 63 -4.26 20.30 -0.72
C HIS A 63 -2.99 19.85 -1.46
N LEU A 64 -1.83 19.96 -0.81
CA LEU A 64 -0.56 19.53 -1.40
C LEU A 64 -0.56 18.04 -1.76
N LEU A 65 -1.11 17.18 -0.90
CA LEU A 65 -1.18 15.75 -1.16
C LEU A 65 -2.17 15.43 -2.29
N GLU A 66 -3.30 16.13 -2.36
CA GLU A 66 -4.28 15.97 -3.43
C GLU A 66 -3.70 16.36 -4.81
N GLU A 67 -2.93 17.46 -4.88
CA GLU A 67 -2.23 17.90 -6.09
C GLU A 67 -1.17 16.88 -6.56
N ASN A 68 -0.62 16.09 -5.64
CA ASN A 68 0.47 15.15 -5.90
C ASN A 68 0.05 13.68 -5.79
N LYS A 69 -1.25 13.38 -5.73
CA LYS A 69 -1.78 12.03 -5.43
C LYS A 69 -1.33 10.94 -6.40
N GLU A 70 -1.02 11.29 -7.65
CA GLU A 70 -0.51 10.38 -8.69
C GLU A 70 0.93 9.92 -8.46
N THR A 71 1.68 10.64 -7.63
CA THR A 71 3.07 10.30 -7.29
C THR A 71 3.17 9.36 -6.10
N ILE A 72 2.08 9.20 -5.34
CA ILE A 72 2.04 8.38 -4.13
C ILE A 72 1.69 6.93 -4.53
N GLY A 73 2.58 6.00 -4.21
CA GLY A 73 2.36 4.57 -4.45
C GLY A 73 1.49 3.94 -3.37
N TRP A 74 0.17 4.04 -3.47
CA TRP A 74 -0.78 3.45 -2.51
C TRP A 74 -0.76 1.92 -2.52
N THR A 75 -0.56 1.33 -3.70
CA THR A 75 -0.34 -0.10 -3.93
C THR A 75 0.86 -0.33 -4.84
N MET A 76 1.27 -1.59 -4.97
CA MET A 76 2.27 -2.00 -5.95
C MET A 76 1.89 -1.67 -7.40
N ALA A 77 0.59 -1.58 -7.72
CA ALA A 77 0.14 -1.21 -9.07
C ALA A 77 0.39 0.26 -9.41
N ASP A 78 0.47 1.13 -8.38
CA ASP A 78 0.72 2.56 -8.55
C ASP A 78 2.21 2.85 -8.85
N ILE A 79 3.12 1.92 -8.54
CA ILE A 79 4.56 2.12 -8.70
C ILE A 79 5.00 1.80 -10.13
N LYS A 80 5.11 2.83 -10.96
CA LYS A 80 5.55 2.71 -12.36
C LYS A 80 6.94 2.09 -12.48
N GLY A 81 7.11 1.22 -13.47
CA GLY A 81 8.40 0.57 -13.76
C GLY A 81 8.72 -0.64 -12.86
N ILE A 82 7.93 -0.88 -11.83
CA ILE A 82 8.01 -2.10 -11.03
C ILE A 82 6.99 -3.09 -11.58
N ASN A 83 7.47 -4.24 -12.06
CA ASN A 83 6.57 -5.32 -12.46
C ASN A 83 6.12 -6.10 -11.20
N PRO A 84 4.82 -6.10 -10.84
CA PRO A 84 4.33 -6.80 -9.65
C PRO A 84 4.61 -8.30 -9.67
N SER A 85 4.75 -8.90 -10.86
CA SER A 85 5.09 -10.32 -11.04
C SER A 85 6.56 -10.62 -10.74
N ILE A 86 7.44 -9.60 -10.79
CA ILE A 86 8.89 -9.74 -10.53
C ILE A 86 9.23 -9.37 -9.08
N CYS A 87 8.42 -8.54 -8.41
CA CYS A 87 8.63 -8.13 -7.03
C CYS A 87 8.11 -9.14 -5.98
N LYS A 88 8.55 -10.39 -6.09
CA LYS A 88 8.42 -11.38 -5.02
C LYS A 88 9.79 -11.77 -4.53
N HIS A 89 10.23 -11.16 -3.43
CA HIS A 89 11.32 -11.74 -2.64
C HIS A 89 10.75 -12.93 -1.88
N HIS A 90 11.00 -14.14 -2.38
CA HIS A 90 10.65 -15.36 -1.68
C HIS A 90 11.77 -15.70 -0.70
N ILE A 91 11.57 -15.40 0.58
CA ILE A 91 12.48 -15.83 1.64
C ILE A 91 12.08 -17.26 1.99
N ASN A 92 12.90 -18.22 1.55
CA ASN A 92 12.74 -19.62 1.95
C ASN A 92 13.05 -19.74 3.45
N LEU A 93 12.03 -19.98 4.26
CA LEU A 93 12.18 -20.26 5.69
C LEU A 93 12.14 -21.77 5.92
N ILE A 94 12.90 -22.25 6.90
CA ILE A 94 12.83 -23.64 7.35
C ILE A 94 11.44 -23.86 7.97
N GLU A 95 10.82 -25.01 7.69
CA GLU A 95 9.54 -25.38 8.27
C GLU A 95 9.59 -25.26 9.81
N GLY A 96 8.65 -24.50 10.39
CA GLY A 96 8.62 -24.20 11.83
C GLY A 96 9.38 -22.94 12.27
N SER A 97 9.98 -22.18 11.33
CA SER A 97 10.59 -20.88 11.64
C SER A 97 9.57 -19.90 12.21
N LYS A 98 9.94 -19.18 13.27
CA LYS A 98 9.11 -18.13 13.89
C LYS A 98 9.82 -16.78 13.78
N PRO A 99 9.09 -15.70 13.44
CA PRO A 99 9.66 -14.37 13.48
C PRO A 99 10.05 -14.01 14.92
N SER A 100 11.24 -13.43 15.09
CA SER A 100 11.72 -12.90 16.37
C SER A 100 12.23 -11.47 16.17
N ARG A 101 12.22 -10.65 17.22
CA ARG A 101 12.92 -9.36 17.27
C ARG A 101 14.14 -9.53 18.15
N GLU A 102 15.31 -9.17 17.64
CA GLU A 102 16.48 -9.01 18.49
C GLU A 102 16.36 -7.74 19.35
N PRO A 103 16.97 -7.73 20.55
CA PRO A 103 16.93 -6.60 21.47
C PRO A 103 17.52 -5.29 20.92
#